data_AF-R9AGV2-F1
#
_entry.id   AF-R9AGV2-F1
#
_cell.length_a   1.000
_cell.length_b   1.000
_cell.length_c   1.000
_cell.angle_alpha   90.00
_cell.angle_beta   90.00
_cell.angle_gamma   90.00
#
_symmetry.space_group_name_H-M   'P 1'
#
loop_
_entity.id
_entity.type
_entity.pdbx_description
1 polymer ?
#
loop_
_entity_poly.entity_id
_entity_poly.type
_entity_poly.pdbx_seq_one_letter_code
_entity_poly.pdbx_strand_id
1 'polypeptide(L)'
;MANSRFGYVREFEEHDRLIPSTFSVVRIDGHSFHRFSDIHNFRKPNDSRALECMNDAAQFVMQQLHDVILAFGESDEYSFLLRPQSHIYDRRKAKIVTQVVSAFSSAFMYNWSRHFSIPLAYPPIFDGRIITYPLTIHVRDYFAWRQVDTHINNLYNTCFWAIVQQGKKTEREAHNLLKGTVSSQKHDILFKDYGINYNQLNEMYKKGSVLVRDPPSLPQVPSDGAYKEKKRIEKIRKDGIDGTRGDIQTLHVDIIKDVFWNERPWLLAQQ
;
A
#
# COMPACT_ATOMS: atom_id res chain seq x y z
N MET A 1 -36.37 -30.14 -12.12
CA MET A 1 -35.32 -29.10 -11.92
C MET A 1 -35.96 -27.73 -12.12
N ALA A 2 -36.35 -27.03 -11.05
CA ALA A 2 -37.07 -25.75 -11.13
C ALA A 2 -36.19 -24.56 -11.56
N ASN A 3 -34.86 -24.69 -11.46
CA ASN A 3 -33.92 -23.61 -11.74
C ASN A 3 -33.40 -23.58 -13.20
N SER A 4 -33.85 -24.49 -14.06
CA SER A 4 -33.40 -24.53 -15.47
C SER A 4 -34.03 -23.41 -16.31
N ARG A 5 -35.27 -22.99 -16.00
CA ARG A 5 -35.99 -21.94 -16.75
C ARG A 5 -35.24 -20.60 -16.77
N PHE A 6 -34.50 -20.29 -15.72
CA PHE A 6 -33.79 -19.01 -15.57
C PHE A 6 -32.26 -19.17 -15.63
N GLY A 7 -31.73 -20.37 -15.88
CA GLY A 7 -30.29 -20.64 -15.84
C GLY A 7 -29.48 -19.87 -16.91
N TYR A 8 -30.11 -19.55 -18.04
CA TYR A 8 -29.48 -18.87 -19.17
C TYR A 8 -28.92 -17.48 -18.81
N VAL A 9 -29.44 -16.82 -17.76
CA VAL A 9 -28.96 -15.48 -17.35
C VAL A 9 -27.49 -15.49 -16.89
N ARG A 10 -26.95 -16.65 -16.51
CA ARG A 10 -25.53 -16.80 -16.13
C ARG A 10 -24.59 -16.65 -17.33
N GLU A 11 -25.07 -16.87 -18.56
CA GLU A 11 -24.26 -16.73 -19.77
C GLU A 11 -23.89 -15.26 -20.07
N PHE A 12 -24.57 -14.30 -19.42
CA PHE A 12 -24.28 -12.87 -19.51
C PHE A 12 -23.18 -12.41 -18.53
N GLU A 13 -22.71 -13.27 -17.62
CA GLU A 13 -21.61 -12.93 -16.72
C GLU A 13 -20.28 -12.89 -17.49
N GLU A 14 -19.65 -11.72 -17.52
CA GLU A 14 -18.29 -11.58 -18.04
C GLU A 14 -17.24 -11.95 -16.98
N HIS A 15 -16.19 -12.66 -17.39
CA HIS A 15 -15.15 -13.15 -16.50
C HIS A 15 -13.76 -12.71 -16.96
N ASP A 16 -13.50 -11.42 -16.83
CA ASP A 16 -12.20 -10.83 -17.12
C ASP A 16 -11.10 -11.38 -16.23
N ARG A 17 -10.13 -12.05 -16.86
CA ARG A 17 -8.94 -12.59 -16.20
C ARG A 17 -7.72 -11.71 -16.45
N LEU A 18 -6.83 -11.66 -15.46
CA LEU A 18 -5.50 -11.08 -15.62
C LEU A 18 -4.66 -11.99 -16.50
N ILE A 19 -3.74 -11.39 -17.26
CA ILE A 19 -2.78 -12.13 -18.08
C ILE A 19 -1.97 -13.07 -17.15
N PRO A 20 -1.79 -14.37 -17.49
CA PRO A 20 -0.94 -15.27 -16.71
C PRO A 20 0.50 -14.79 -16.61
N SER A 21 1.21 -15.19 -15.57
CA SER A 21 2.66 -14.91 -15.37
C SER A 21 3.02 -13.42 -15.42
N THR A 22 2.11 -12.54 -15.01
CA THR A 22 2.32 -11.09 -14.94
C THR A 22 2.04 -10.60 -13.53
N PHE A 23 2.80 -9.58 -13.11
CA PHE A 23 2.53 -8.88 -11.87
C PHE A 23 1.19 -8.16 -11.98
N SER A 24 0.51 -8.00 -10.86
CA SER A 24 -0.69 -7.19 -10.81
C SER A 24 -0.70 -6.34 -9.56
N VAL A 25 -1.06 -5.07 -9.71
CA VAL A 25 -1.18 -4.15 -8.59
C VAL A 25 -2.63 -3.77 -8.43
N VAL A 26 -3.18 -4.03 -7.25
CA VAL A 26 -4.49 -3.49 -6.86
C VAL A 26 -4.25 -2.19 -6.12
N ARG A 27 -4.70 -1.07 -6.68
CA ARG A 27 -4.71 0.22 -5.99
C ARG A 27 -6.10 0.53 -5.49
N ILE A 28 -6.18 0.92 -4.23
CA ILE A 28 -7.39 1.45 -3.59
C ILE A 28 -7.18 2.91 -3.21
N ASP A 29 -8.26 3.68 -3.21
CA ASP A 29 -8.25 5.11 -2.92
C ASP A 29 -9.51 5.50 -2.12
N GLY A 30 -9.34 6.37 -1.14
CA GLY A 30 -10.41 6.85 -0.26
C GLY A 30 -11.42 7.72 -1.00
N HIS A 31 -12.67 7.27 -1.09
CA HIS A 31 -13.69 8.06 -1.78
C HIS A 31 -14.07 9.31 -0.97
N SER A 32 -13.82 10.49 -1.57
CA SER A 32 -14.10 11.80 -0.95
C SER A 32 -13.44 11.96 0.43
N PHE A 33 -12.20 11.47 0.56
CA PHE A 33 -11.52 11.41 1.85
C PHE A 33 -11.16 12.78 2.44
N HIS A 34 -11.11 13.84 1.64
CA HIS A 34 -11.04 15.22 2.15
C HIS A 34 -12.19 15.51 3.13
N ARG A 35 -13.44 15.29 2.72
CA ARG A 35 -14.63 15.45 3.57
C ARG A 35 -14.59 14.52 4.78
N PHE A 36 -14.13 13.28 4.59
CA PHE A 36 -13.98 12.32 5.68
C PHE A 36 -13.00 12.84 6.74
N SER A 37 -11.84 13.33 6.30
CA SER A 37 -10.80 13.86 7.18
C SER A 37 -11.24 15.09 7.96
N ASP A 38 -12.05 15.96 7.35
CA ASP A 38 -12.53 17.19 7.99
C ASP A 38 -13.61 16.88 9.04
N ILE A 39 -14.57 16.00 8.73
CA ILE A 39 -15.61 15.57 9.67
C ILE A 39 -15.01 14.88 10.91
N HIS A 40 -13.96 14.09 10.71
CA HIS A 40 -13.28 13.36 11.79
C HIS A 40 -12.11 14.15 12.41
N ASN A 41 -11.96 15.43 12.08
CA ASN A 41 -10.94 16.33 12.65
C ASN A 41 -9.52 15.76 12.57
N PHE A 42 -9.12 15.34 11.38
CA PHE A 42 -7.76 14.88 11.13
C PHE A 42 -6.76 16.01 11.31
N ARG A 43 -5.63 15.69 11.92
CA ARG A 43 -4.49 16.61 12.01
C ARG A 43 -3.95 16.87 10.60
N LYS A 44 -3.61 18.12 10.33
CA LYS A 44 -2.99 18.54 9.08
C LYS A 44 -1.54 18.99 9.36
N PRO A 45 -0.58 18.72 8.46
CA PRO A 45 -0.76 18.09 7.14
C PRO A 45 -1.04 16.58 7.18
N ASN A 46 -0.61 15.89 8.24
CA ASN A 46 -0.72 14.44 8.36
C ASN A 46 -1.28 14.05 9.74
N ASP A 47 -2.11 13.00 9.76
CA ASP A 47 -2.62 12.41 10.99
C ASP A 47 -2.09 10.99 11.15
N SER A 48 -1.18 10.78 12.10
CA SER A 48 -0.62 9.45 12.37
C SER A 48 -1.69 8.42 12.71
N ARG A 49 -2.78 8.80 13.38
CA ARG A 49 -3.85 7.86 13.74
C ARG A 49 -4.52 7.30 12.50
N ALA A 50 -4.75 8.16 11.50
CA ALA A 50 -5.34 7.76 10.23
C ALA A 50 -4.41 6.83 9.46
N LEU A 51 -3.13 7.22 9.34
CA LEU A 51 -2.14 6.46 8.60
C LEU A 51 -1.88 5.09 9.23
N GLU A 52 -1.79 5.01 10.56
CA GLU A 52 -1.64 3.73 11.27
C GLU A 52 -2.89 2.85 11.15
N CYS A 53 -4.09 3.44 11.16
CA CYS A 53 -5.32 2.71 10.88
C CYS A 53 -5.36 2.14 9.44
N MET A 54 -4.83 2.88 8.47
CA MET A 54 -4.66 2.41 7.09
C MET A 54 -3.59 1.31 7.01
N ASN A 55 -2.49 1.43 7.76
CA ASN A 55 -1.42 0.41 7.83
C ASN A 55 -1.96 -0.91 8.39
N ASP A 56 -2.73 -0.88 9.48
CA ASP A 56 -3.35 -2.07 10.06
C ASP A 56 -4.34 -2.73 9.08
N ALA A 57 -5.11 -1.93 8.35
CA ALA A 57 -6.02 -2.42 7.33
C ALA A 57 -5.26 -3.09 6.17
N ALA A 58 -4.16 -2.49 5.71
CA ALA A 58 -3.31 -3.08 4.68
C ALA A 58 -2.62 -4.37 5.15
N GLN A 59 -2.17 -4.41 6.41
CA GLN A 59 -1.58 -5.61 7.00
C GLN A 59 -2.61 -6.75 7.02
N PHE A 60 -3.87 -6.47 7.40
CA PHE A 60 -4.94 -7.45 7.36
C PHE A 60 -5.18 -8.00 5.94
N VAL A 61 -5.20 -7.15 4.91
CA VAL A 61 -5.32 -7.59 3.52
C VAL A 61 -4.20 -8.56 3.15
N MET A 62 -2.95 -8.25 3.51
CA MET A 62 -1.81 -9.13 3.26
C MET A 62 -1.88 -10.43 4.06
N GLN A 63 -2.46 -10.43 5.26
CA GLN A 63 -2.68 -11.66 6.03
C GLN A 63 -3.72 -12.57 5.38
N GLN A 64 -4.80 -12.01 4.82
CA GLN A 64 -5.86 -12.78 4.16
C GLN A 64 -5.46 -13.25 2.75
N LEU A 65 -4.69 -12.44 2.03
CA LEU A 65 -4.27 -12.70 0.66
C LEU A 65 -2.76 -12.92 0.62
N HIS A 66 -2.32 -14.15 0.90
CA HIS A 66 -0.88 -14.50 0.98
C HIS A 66 -0.08 -14.22 -0.30
N ASP A 67 -0.73 -14.23 -1.47
CA ASP A 67 -0.11 -13.90 -2.75
C ASP A 67 0.16 -12.39 -2.94
N VAL A 68 -0.33 -11.55 -2.02
CA VAL A 68 0.09 -10.15 -1.88
C VAL A 68 1.40 -10.11 -1.09
N ILE A 69 2.48 -9.74 -1.76
CA ILE A 69 3.84 -9.86 -1.24
C ILE A 69 4.46 -8.51 -0.84
N LEU A 70 3.90 -7.41 -1.36
CA LEU A 70 4.29 -6.04 -1.06
C LEU A 70 3.03 -5.17 -1.07
N ALA A 71 2.93 -4.23 -0.13
CA ALA A 71 1.97 -3.14 -0.19
C ALA A 71 2.66 -1.80 0.08
N PHE A 72 2.15 -0.74 -0.53
CA PHE A 72 2.63 0.63 -0.33
C PHE A 72 1.45 1.55 -0.08
N GLY A 73 1.52 2.38 0.96
CA GLY A 73 0.46 3.32 1.32
C GLY A 73 0.96 4.74 1.51
N GLU A 74 0.14 5.69 1.08
CA GLU A 74 0.30 7.13 1.26
C GLU A 74 -1.09 7.75 1.43
N SER A 75 -1.23 8.72 2.36
CA SER A 75 -2.48 9.47 2.51
C SER A 75 -3.68 8.53 2.71
N ASP A 76 -4.60 8.50 1.76
CA ASP A 76 -5.83 7.74 1.70
C ASP A 76 -5.78 6.63 0.62
N GLU A 77 -4.62 6.37 0.03
CA GLU A 77 -4.41 5.31 -0.95
C GLU A 77 -3.51 4.17 -0.45
N TYR A 78 -3.74 2.97 -1.00
CA TYR A 78 -2.87 1.81 -0.81
C TYR A 78 -2.75 1.00 -2.11
N SER A 79 -1.57 0.47 -2.38
CA SER A 79 -1.25 -0.34 -3.55
C SER A 79 -0.73 -1.71 -3.12
N PHE A 80 -1.35 -2.79 -3.60
CA PHE A 80 -1.04 -4.17 -3.24
C PHE A 80 -0.48 -4.93 -4.44
N LEU A 81 0.77 -5.39 -4.37
CA LEU A 81 1.43 -6.18 -5.40
C LEU A 81 1.12 -7.67 -5.23
N LEU A 82 0.43 -8.23 -6.22
CA LEU A 82 0.28 -9.67 -6.40
C LEU A 82 1.45 -10.22 -7.20
N ARG A 83 1.99 -11.34 -6.71
CA ARG A 83 3.06 -12.08 -7.40
C ARG A 83 2.60 -12.65 -8.75
N PRO A 84 3.49 -12.81 -9.73
CA PRO A 84 3.12 -13.18 -11.09
C PRO A 84 2.55 -14.61 -11.21
N GLN A 85 2.97 -15.52 -10.33
CA GLN A 85 2.50 -16.90 -10.25
C GLN A 85 1.18 -17.05 -9.47
N SER A 86 0.55 -15.95 -9.07
CA SER A 86 -0.69 -16.01 -8.30
C SER A 86 -1.83 -16.63 -9.11
N HIS A 87 -2.54 -17.56 -8.49
CA HIS A 87 -3.76 -18.18 -9.04
C HIS A 87 -5.00 -17.81 -8.22
N ILE A 88 -4.92 -16.82 -7.32
CA ILE A 88 -6.07 -16.45 -6.48
C ILE A 88 -7.28 -16.10 -7.34
N TYR A 89 -8.43 -16.66 -6.96
CA TYR A 89 -9.70 -16.47 -7.65
C TYR A 89 -9.68 -16.72 -9.15
N ASP A 90 -8.75 -17.59 -9.61
CA ASP A 90 -8.54 -17.88 -11.03
C ASP A 90 -8.21 -16.62 -11.85
N ARG A 91 -7.48 -15.70 -11.20
CA ARG A 91 -7.05 -14.40 -11.73
C ARG A 91 -8.18 -13.50 -12.21
N ARG A 92 -9.43 -13.73 -11.77
CA ARG A 92 -10.58 -12.89 -12.12
C ARG A 92 -10.46 -11.50 -11.49
N LYS A 93 -10.34 -10.47 -12.32
CA LYS A 93 -10.11 -9.07 -11.90
C LYS A 93 -11.12 -8.62 -10.85
N ALA A 94 -12.41 -8.81 -11.13
CA ALA A 94 -13.49 -8.41 -10.24
C ALA A 94 -13.39 -9.06 -8.86
N LYS A 95 -13.06 -10.35 -8.78
CA LYS A 95 -12.92 -11.06 -7.49
C LYS A 95 -11.73 -10.54 -6.69
N ILE A 96 -10.59 -10.31 -7.34
CA ILE A 96 -9.40 -9.79 -6.66
C ILE A 96 -9.65 -8.39 -6.11
N VAL A 97 -10.14 -7.48 -6.95
CA VAL A 97 -10.40 -6.08 -6.54
C VAL A 97 -11.43 -6.03 -5.42
N THR A 98 -12.57 -6.70 -5.56
CA THR A 98 -13.62 -6.68 -4.53
C THR A 98 -13.16 -7.30 -3.22
N GLN A 99 -12.32 -8.33 -3.24
CA GLN A 99 -11.77 -8.93 -2.03
C GLN A 99 -10.77 -8.01 -1.32
N VAL A 100 -9.87 -7.35 -2.06
CA VAL A 100 -8.95 -6.36 -1.48
C VAL A 100 -9.73 -5.18 -0.88
N VAL A 101 -10.64 -4.59 -1.64
CA VAL A 101 -11.42 -3.40 -1.20
C VAL A 101 -12.30 -3.73 0.01
N SER A 102 -13.00 -4.86 0.00
CA SER A 102 -13.87 -5.26 1.12
C SER A 102 -13.08 -5.64 2.38
N ALA A 103 -11.97 -6.38 2.23
CA ALA A 103 -11.09 -6.70 3.35
C ALA A 103 -10.46 -5.42 3.95
N PHE A 104 -10.01 -4.49 3.11
CA PHE A 104 -9.45 -3.23 3.57
C PHE A 104 -10.49 -2.36 4.29
N SER A 105 -11.66 -2.15 3.67
CA SER A 105 -12.73 -1.31 4.23
C SER A 105 -13.21 -1.86 5.59
N SER A 106 -13.42 -3.18 5.67
CA SER A 106 -13.83 -3.83 6.92
C SER A 106 -12.76 -3.74 8.00
N ALA A 107 -11.49 -3.96 7.66
CA ALA A 107 -10.38 -3.85 8.61
C ALA A 107 -10.16 -2.41 9.08
N PHE A 108 -10.29 -1.42 8.19
CA PHE A 108 -10.19 -0.01 8.56
C PHE A 108 -11.26 0.36 9.58
N MET A 109 -12.52 -0.01 9.34
CA MET A 109 -13.61 0.22 10.28
C MET A 109 -13.41 -0.54 11.60
N TYR A 110 -12.94 -1.78 11.53
CA TYR A 110 -12.68 -2.62 12.71
C TYR A 110 -11.57 -2.05 13.60
N ASN A 111 -10.49 -1.58 12.98
CA ASN A 111 -9.34 -1.00 13.70
C ASN A 111 -9.55 0.47 14.11
N TRP A 112 -10.61 1.13 13.62
CA TRP A 112 -10.87 2.55 13.92
C TRP A 112 -10.80 2.88 15.42
N SER A 113 -11.49 2.09 16.25
CA SER A 113 -11.56 2.30 17.71
C SER A 113 -10.21 2.13 18.43
N ARG A 114 -9.23 1.48 17.79
CA ARG A 114 -7.87 1.33 18.31
C ARG A 114 -7.03 2.60 18.13
N HIS A 115 -7.34 3.38 17.09
CA HIS A 115 -6.58 4.58 16.69
C HIS A 115 -7.30 5.88 17.01
N PHE A 116 -8.63 5.87 17.04
CA PHE A 116 -9.48 7.03 17.24
C PHE A 116 -10.39 6.84 18.44
N SER A 117 -10.40 7.83 19.34
CA SER A 117 -11.34 7.91 20.46
C SER A 117 -12.71 8.48 20.06
N ILE A 118 -12.84 8.98 18.83
CA ILE A 118 -14.11 9.46 18.28
C ILE A 118 -14.81 8.33 17.53
N PRO A 119 -16.15 8.24 17.54
CA PRO A 119 -16.87 7.28 16.72
C PRO A 119 -16.74 7.64 15.23
N LEU A 120 -16.88 6.64 14.37
CA LEU A 120 -17.06 6.87 12.93
C LEU A 120 -18.40 7.61 12.72
N ALA A 121 -18.34 8.78 12.10
CA ALA A 121 -19.53 9.53 11.73
C ALA A 121 -20.33 8.82 10.63
N TYR A 122 -19.63 8.16 9.71
CA TYR A 122 -20.21 7.30 8.67
C TYR A 122 -19.19 6.26 8.16
N PRO A 123 -19.63 5.14 7.57
CA PRO A 123 -18.72 4.15 6.98
C PRO A 123 -17.90 4.75 5.82
N PRO A 124 -16.56 4.62 5.83
CA PRO A 124 -15.73 5.06 4.72
C PRO A 124 -15.95 4.14 3.50
N ILE A 125 -15.68 4.69 2.33
CA ILE A 125 -15.79 3.99 1.05
C ILE A 125 -14.44 4.08 0.36
N PHE A 126 -14.01 2.99 -0.24
CA PHE A 126 -12.79 2.93 -1.04
C PHE A 126 -13.14 2.49 -2.46
N ASP A 127 -12.55 3.16 -3.45
CA ASP A 127 -12.53 2.66 -4.81
C ASP A 127 -11.41 1.63 -4.96
N GLY A 128 -11.41 0.87 -6.06
CA GLY A 128 -10.37 -0.12 -6.32
C GLY A 128 -10.21 -0.35 -7.81
N ARG A 129 -8.96 -0.43 -8.26
CA ARG A 129 -8.60 -0.78 -9.63
C ARG A 129 -7.42 -1.75 -9.62
N ILE A 130 -7.33 -2.58 -10.65
CA ILE A 130 -6.23 -3.51 -10.83
C ILE A 130 -5.50 -3.22 -12.15
N ILE A 131 -4.18 -3.11 -12.07
CA ILE A 131 -3.28 -2.88 -13.20
C ILE A 131 -2.36 -4.09 -13.35
N THR A 132 -2.04 -4.47 -14.57
CA THR A 132 -1.17 -5.60 -14.88
C THR A 132 0.16 -5.11 -15.44
N TYR A 133 1.27 -5.63 -14.92
CA TYR A 133 2.62 -5.27 -15.33
C TYR A 133 3.40 -6.52 -15.79
N PRO A 134 3.82 -6.59 -17.07
CA PRO A 134 4.49 -7.77 -17.60
C PRO A 134 5.97 -7.88 -17.19
N LEU A 135 6.62 -6.76 -16.88
CA LEU A 135 8.05 -6.70 -16.58
C LEU A 135 8.29 -6.17 -15.17
N THR A 136 9.35 -6.65 -14.53
CA THR A 136 9.79 -6.23 -13.19
C THR A 136 10.11 -4.73 -13.13
N ILE A 137 10.68 -4.16 -14.20
CA ILE A 137 10.97 -2.73 -14.28
C ILE A 137 9.71 -1.87 -14.11
N HIS A 138 8.58 -2.25 -14.72
CA HIS A 138 7.34 -1.50 -14.59
C HIS A 138 6.77 -1.54 -13.17
N VAL A 139 6.97 -2.65 -12.45
CA VAL A 139 6.58 -2.75 -11.04
C VAL A 139 7.41 -1.78 -10.20
N ARG A 140 8.72 -1.77 -10.40
CA ARG A 140 9.63 -0.85 -9.70
C ARG A 140 9.29 0.61 -10.00
N ASP A 141 9.10 0.94 -11.27
CA ASP A 141 8.76 2.29 -11.70
C ASP A 141 7.41 2.73 -11.14
N TYR A 142 6.43 1.83 -11.05
CA TYR A 142 5.14 2.12 -10.41
C TYR A 142 5.31 2.51 -8.94
N PHE A 143 6.02 1.70 -8.14
CA PHE A 143 6.22 2.00 -6.72
C PHE A 143 7.13 3.20 -6.48
N ALA A 144 8.14 3.40 -7.33
CA ALA A 144 8.96 4.60 -7.32
C ALA A 144 8.12 5.85 -7.64
N TRP A 145 7.24 5.77 -8.65
CA TRP A 145 6.30 6.84 -8.98
C TRP A 145 5.41 7.20 -7.78
N ARG A 146 4.83 6.19 -7.10
CA ARG A 146 4.02 6.44 -5.92
C ARG A 146 4.81 7.10 -4.79
N GLN A 147 6.01 6.64 -4.49
CA GLN A 147 6.83 7.24 -3.45
C GLN A 147 7.33 8.67 -3.79
N VAL A 148 7.61 8.95 -5.08
CA VAL A 148 7.93 10.32 -5.52
C VAL A 148 6.72 11.23 -5.33
N ASP A 149 5.51 10.77 -5.65
CA ASP A 149 4.28 11.52 -5.44
C ASP A 149 4.06 11.84 -3.95
N THR A 150 4.29 10.85 -3.07
CA THR A 150 4.29 11.04 -1.61
C THR A 150 5.22 12.17 -1.17
N HIS A 151 6.45 12.19 -1.69
CA HIS A 151 7.41 13.22 -1.34
C HIS A 151 6.95 14.62 -1.78
N ILE A 152 6.42 14.73 -3.01
CA ILE A 152 5.93 15.99 -3.57
C ILE A 152 4.72 16.50 -2.78
N ASN A 153 3.73 15.63 -2.55
CA ASN A 153 2.50 15.97 -1.84
C ASN A 153 2.77 16.33 -0.38
N ASN A 154 3.60 15.55 0.32
CA ASN A 154 3.91 15.83 1.71
C ASN A 154 4.69 17.14 1.89
N LEU A 155 5.67 17.44 1.02
CA LEU A 155 6.41 18.70 1.07
C LEU A 155 5.49 19.89 0.80
N TYR A 156 4.61 19.77 -0.20
CA TYR A 156 3.61 20.80 -0.50
C TYR A 156 2.66 21.02 0.67
N ASN A 157 2.03 19.95 1.18
CA ASN A 157 1.05 20.00 2.26
C ASN A 157 1.66 20.51 3.56
N THR A 158 2.88 20.11 3.89
CA THR A 158 3.57 20.61 5.09
C THR A 158 3.79 22.11 5.00
N CYS A 159 4.27 22.60 3.86
CA CYS A 159 4.46 24.04 3.66
C CYS A 159 3.13 24.79 3.67
N PHE A 160 2.13 24.26 2.99
CA PHE A 160 0.78 24.83 2.93
C PHE A 160 0.16 24.99 4.33
N TRP A 161 0.15 23.92 5.13
CA TRP A 161 -0.45 23.96 6.46
C TRP A 161 0.38 24.74 7.47
N ALA A 162 1.71 24.82 7.31
CA ALA A 162 2.53 25.74 8.11
C ALA A 162 2.13 27.21 7.85
N ILE A 163 1.94 27.58 6.58
CA ILE A 163 1.48 28.92 6.19
C ILE A 163 0.08 29.23 6.73
N VAL A 164 -0.85 28.28 6.63
CA VAL A 164 -2.23 28.47 7.11
C VAL A 164 -2.29 28.54 8.64
N GLN A 165 -1.67 27.58 9.34
CA GLN A 165 -1.83 27.45 10.79
C GLN A 165 -0.89 28.38 11.59
N GLN A 166 0.39 28.42 11.23
CA GLN A 166 1.38 29.24 11.94
C GLN A 166 1.44 30.67 11.37
N GLY A 167 1.41 30.78 10.04
CA GLY A 167 1.38 32.06 9.34
C GLY A 167 0.03 32.78 9.39
N LYS A 168 -1.02 32.13 9.92
CA LYS A 168 -2.40 32.64 10.04
C LYS A 168 -2.95 33.19 8.72
N LYS A 169 -2.53 32.62 7.59
CA LYS A 169 -3.03 32.98 6.26
C LYS A 169 -4.23 32.13 5.89
N THR A 170 -5.05 32.67 5.00
CA THR A 170 -6.13 31.89 4.37
C THR A 170 -5.55 30.82 3.44
N GLU A 171 -6.31 29.74 3.20
CA GLU A 171 -5.95 28.69 2.24
C GLU A 171 -5.66 29.26 0.84
N ARG A 172 -6.44 30.26 0.41
CA ARG A 172 -6.23 30.93 -0.88
C ARG A 172 -4.89 31.66 -0.96
N GLU A 173 -4.50 32.34 0.11
CA GLU A 173 -3.20 33.01 0.18
C GLU A 173 -2.05 32.01 0.21
N ALA A 174 -2.19 30.92 0.96
CA ALA A 174 -1.19 29.84 0.99
C ALA A 174 -1.00 29.21 -0.39
N HIS A 175 -2.08 28.93 -1.13
CA HIS A 175 -2.00 28.45 -2.51
C HIS A 175 -1.28 29.43 -3.43
N ASN A 176 -1.60 30.73 -3.33
CA ASN A 176 -0.96 31.76 -4.16
C ASN A 176 0.54 31.88 -3.87
N LEU A 177 0.94 31.80 -2.60
CA LEU A 177 2.35 31.82 -2.19
C LEU A 177 3.13 30.61 -2.70
N LEU A 178 2.52 29.42 -2.70
CA LEU A 178 3.17 28.20 -3.15
C LEU A 178 3.13 28.01 -4.67
N LYS A 179 2.32 28.78 -5.38
CA LYS A 179 2.16 28.68 -6.84
C LYS A 179 3.48 29.00 -7.54
N GLY A 180 3.94 28.07 -8.39
CA GLY A 180 5.19 28.22 -9.15
C GLY A 180 6.47 28.00 -8.33
N THR A 181 6.36 27.67 -7.03
CA THR A 181 7.54 27.39 -6.21
C THR A 181 8.14 26.03 -6.54
N VAL A 182 9.47 25.92 -6.48
CA VAL A 182 10.20 24.65 -6.57
C VAL A 182 10.43 24.04 -5.19
N SER A 183 10.92 22.79 -5.11
CA SER A 183 11.14 22.09 -3.84
C SER A 183 12.09 22.83 -2.90
N SER A 184 13.22 23.36 -3.41
CA SER A 184 14.19 24.11 -2.59
C SER A 184 13.58 25.35 -1.95
N GLN A 185 12.71 26.07 -2.66
CA GLN A 185 12.00 27.22 -2.11
C GLN A 185 11.04 26.82 -0.99
N LYS A 186 10.34 25.67 -1.12
CA LYS A 186 9.47 25.16 -0.04
C LYS A 186 10.27 24.78 1.21
N HIS A 187 11.46 24.20 1.04
CA HIS A 187 12.37 23.95 2.16
C HIS A 187 12.80 25.24 2.85
N ASP A 188 13.17 26.26 2.07
CA ASP A 188 13.55 27.57 2.59
C ASP A 188 12.41 28.23 3.38
N ILE A 189 11.18 28.22 2.85
CA ILE A 189 9.99 28.75 3.54
C ILE A 189 9.77 28.01 4.87
N LEU A 190 9.78 26.67 4.84
CA LEU A 190 9.59 25.86 6.04
C LEU A 190 10.64 26.18 7.11
N PHE A 191 11.91 26.29 6.73
CA PHE A 191 13.00 26.48 7.68
C PHE A 191 13.09 27.93 8.19
N LYS A 192 13.07 28.92 7.29
CA LYS A 192 13.29 30.34 7.64
C LYS A 192 12.07 30.95 8.30
N ASP A 193 10.88 30.68 7.78
CA ASP A 193 9.67 31.38 8.22
C ASP A 193 8.96 30.64 9.37
N TYR A 194 9.09 29.32 9.42
CA TYR A 194 8.35 28.47 10.36
C TYR A 194 9.25 27.59 11.25
N GLY A 195 10.58 27.63 11.08
CA GLY A 195 11.51 26.84 11.89
C GLY A 195 11.36 25.31 11.72
N ILE A 196 10.71 24.85 10.64
CA ILE A 196 10.47 23.43 10.37
C ILE A 196 11.58 22.88 9.50
N ASN A 197 12.37 21.95 10.02
CA ASN A 197 13.29 21.16 9.22
C ASN A 197 12.56 19.94 8.63
N TYR A 198 12.19 20.02 7.35
CA TYR A 198 11.48 18.94 6.64
C TYR A 198 12.20 17.59 6.77
N ASN A 199 13.53 17.57 6.77
CA ASN A 199 14.30 16.32 6.83
C ASN A 199 14.20 15.63 8.20
N GLN A 200 13.78 16.35 9.25
CA GLN A 200 13.57 15.79 10.59
C GLN A 200 12.12 15.35 10.83
N LEU A 201 11.22 15.54 9.86
CA LEU A 201 9.87 14.98 9.95
C LEU A 201 9.91 13.46 9.93
N ASN A 202 8.87 12.84 10.52
CA ASN A 202 8.70 11.40 10.57
C ASN A 202 8.82 10.80 9.16
N GLU A 203 9.60 9.72 9.02
CA GLU A 203 9.81 9.01 7.76
C GLU A 203 8.50 8.52 7.14
N MET A 204 7.51 8.12 7.95
CA MET A 204 6.18 7.71 7.46
C MET A 204 5.52 8.80 6.60
N TYR A 205 5.66 10.07 6.99
CA TYR A 205 5.08 11.18 6.23
C TYR A 205 5.86 11.47 4.95
N LYS A 206 7.19 11.30 4.97
CA LYS A 206 8.06 11.63 3.83
C LYS A 206 8.14 10.53 2.79
N LYS A 207 8.01 9.27 3.22
CA LYS A 207 8.28 8.07 2.40
C LYS A 207 7.07 7.14 2.27
N GLY A 208 6.00 7.38 3.01
CA GLY A 208 4.85 6.47 3.08
C GLY A 208 5.14 5.24 3.93
N SER A 209 4.25 4.26 3.83
CA SER A 209 4.33 2.98 4.53
C SER A 209 4.52 1.86 3.53
N VAL A 210 5.58 1.08 3.71
CA VAL A 210 5.92 -0.09 2.90
C VAL A 210 5.68 -1.34 3.75
N LEU A 211 4.71 -2.15 3.38
CA LEU A 211 4.47 -3.44 4.04
C LEU A 211 5.04 -4.55 3.18
N VAL A 212 5.97 -5.31 3.73
CA VAL A 212 6.62 -6.44 3.05
C VAL A 212 6.48 -7.69 3.87
N ARG A 213 6.32 -8.82 3.19
CA ARG A 213 6.49 -10.10 3.84
C ARG A 213 7.97 -10.44 3.91
N ASP A 214 8.46 -10.67 5.12
CA ASP A 214 9.82 -11.14 5.38
C ASP A 214 9.79 -12.66 5.56
N PRO A 215 10.23 -13.43 4.55
CA PRO A 215 10.16 -14.87 4.59
C PRO A 215 11.14 -15.45 5.60
N PRO A 216 10.76 -16.52 6.31
CA PRO A 216 11.64 -17.14 7.28
C PRO A 216 12.91 -17.63 6.59
N SER A 217 14.03 -17.56 7.32
CA SER A 217 15.31 -18.12 6.86
C SER A 217 15.13 -19.57 6.43
N LEU A 218 15.72 -19.94 5.29
CA LEU A 218 15.65 -21.32 4.80
C LEU A 218 16.23 -22.27 5.85
N PRO A 219 15.52 -23.35 6.22
CA PRO A 219 16.01 -24.29 7.20
C PRO A 219 17.33 -24.90 6.74
N GLN A 220 18.28 -25.03 7.68
CA GLN A 220 19.54 -25.74 7.43
C GLN A 220 19.26 -27.23 7.31
N VAL A 221 19.94 -27.92 6.39
CA VAL A 221 19.83 -29.38 6.29
C VAL A 221 20.60 -29.97 7.48
N PRO A 222 19.93 -30.61 8.45
CA PRO A 222 20.60 -31.16 9.62
C PRO A 222 21.53 -32.31 9.21
N SER A 223 22.75 -32.36 9.75
CA SER A 223 23.74 -33.43 9.47
C SER A 223 23.21 -34.81 9.86
N ASP A 224 22.51 -34.91 10.99
CA ASP A 224 22.03 -36.17 11.57
C ASP A 224 20.51 -36.37 11.43
N GLY A 225 19.84 -35.56 10.61
CA GLY A 225 18.39 -35.67 10.40
C GLY A 225 17.98 -36.88 9.55
N ALA A 226 16.77 -37.38 9.80
CA ALA A 226 16.16 -38.43 9.01
C ALA A 226 16.10 -38.07 7.51
N TYR A 227 16.31 -39.06 6.63
CA TYR A 227 16.35 -38.87 5.16
C TYR A 227 15.14 -38.09 4.61
N LYS A 228 13.94 -38.34 5.13
CA LYS A 228 12.70 -37.63 4.73
C LYS A 228 12.75 -36.14 5.06
N GLU A 229 13.31 -35.76 6.21
CA GLU A 229 13.43 -34.36 6.61
C GLU A 229 14.48 -33.62 5.78
N LYS A 230 15.62 -34.27 5.52
CA LYS A 230 16.65 -33.76 4.60
C LYS A 230 16.07 -33.48 3.21
N LYS A 231 15.35 -34.45 2.61
CA LYS A 231 14.69 -34.27 1.31
C LYS A 231 13.63 -33.15 1.30
N ARG A 232 12.89 -32.99 2.40
CA ARG A 232 11.89 -31.92 2.54
C ARG A 232 12.57 -30.54 2.56
N ILE A 233 13.64 -30.39 3.34
CA ILE A 233 14.42 -29.15 3.42
C ILE A 233 15.11 -28.85 2.09
N GLU A 234 15.70 -29.85 1.43
CA GLU A 234 16.28 -29.72 0.09
C GLU A 234 15.24 -29.25 -0.94
N LYS A 235 14.01 -29.78 -0.88
CA LYS A 235 12.92 -29.32 -1.73
C LYS A 235 12.54 -27.87 -1.44
N ILE A 236 12.41 -27.47 -0.18
CA ILE A 236 12.14 -26.07 0.21
C ILE A 236 13.24 -25.13 -0.30
N ARG A 237 14.51 -25.54 -0.19
CA ARG A 237 15.65 -24.78 -0.72
C ARG A 237 15.64 -24.70 -2.25
N LYS A 238 15.16 -25.75 -2.93
CA LYS A 238 15.02 -25.78 -4.40
C LYS A 238 13.86 -24.92 -4.90
N ASP A 239 12.70 -25.00 -4.24
CA ASP A 239 11.51 -24.20 -4.58
C ASP A 239 11.74 -22.71 -4.29
N GLY A 240 12.65 -22.41 -3.34
CA GLY A 240 13.11 -21.06 -3.04
C GLY A 240 12.12 -20.29 -2.17
N ILE A 241 12.34 -18.98 -2.11
CA ILE A 241 11.51 -18.05 -1.35
C ILE A 241 10.58 -17.33 -2.34
N ASP A 242 9.27 -17.53 -2.17
CA ASP A 242 8.24 -16.96 -3.06
C ASP A 242 7.52 -15.74 -2.46
N GLY A 243 7.90 -15.31 -1.26
CA GLY A 243 7.34 -14.16 -0.56
C GLY A 243 5.93 -14.37 0.01
N THR A 244 5.40 -15.59 0.03
CA THR A 244 4.01 -15.86 0.48
C THR A 244 3.91 -16.25 1.96
N ARG A 245 5.04 -16.53 2.61
CA ARG A 245 5.12 -16.94 4.03
C ARG A 245 6.03 -16.02 4.82
N GLY A 246 5.83 -15.98 6.14
CA GLY A 246 6.59 -15.12 7.06
C GLY A 246 5.79 -13.92 7.56
N ASP A 247 6.45 -13.15 8.42
CA ASP A 247 5.86 -12.01 9.11
C ASP A 247 5.76 -10.81 8.17
N ILE A 248 4.75 -9.98 8.39
CA ILE A 248 4.55 -8.74 7.63
C ILE A 248 5.17 -7.60 8.43
N GLN A 249 6.20 -6.99 7.87
CA GLN A 249 6.89 -5.83 8.45
C GLN A 249 6.41 -4.55 7.79
N THR A 250 6.16 -3.52 8.60
CA THR A 250 5.89 -2.14 8.15
C THR A 250 7.19 -1.34 8.22
N LEU A 251 7.60 -0.76 7.10
CA LEU A 251 8.84 -0.02 6.92
C LEU A 251 8.55 1.38 6.36
N HIS A 252 9.39 2.36 6.69
CA HIS A 252 9.33 3.73 6.14
C HIS A 252 10.66 4.06 5.47
N VAL A 253 10.94 3.36 4.37
CA VAL A 253 12.25 3.35 3.69
C VAL A 253 12.11 3.77 2.22
N ASP A 254 13.23 4.15 1.62
CA ASP A 254 13.30 4.48 0.19
C ASP A 254 13.20 3.18 -0.63
N ILE A 255 12.19 3.10 -1.51
CA ILE A 255 11.95 1.99 -2.43
C ILE A 255 12.24 2.37 -3.88
N ILE A 256 12.73 3.59 -4.12
CA ILE A 256 13.16 4.03 -5.45
C ILE A 256 14.50 3.38 -5.82
N LYS A 257 15.44 3.33 -4.88
CA LYS A 257 16.80 2.78 -5.10
C LYS A 257 16.83 1.25 -5.11
N ASP A 258 17.89 0.71 -5.73
CA ASP A 258 18.12 -0.72 -5.85
C ASP A 258 18.27 -1.45 -4.52
N VAL A 259 18.76 -0.78 -3.48
CA VAL A 259 19.06 -1.40 -2.18
C VAL A 259 17.85 -2.17 -1.62
N PHE A 260 16.67 -1.54 -1.61
CA PHE A 260 15.45 -2.16 -1.10
C PHE A 260 15.09 -3.45 -1.85
N TRP A 261 15.20 -3.42 -3.18
CA TRP A 261 14.83 -4.54 -4.06
C TRP A 261 15.88 -5.66 -4.06
N ASN A 262 17.17 -5.31 -3.98
CA ASN A 262 18.28 -6.28 -3.93
C ASN A 262 18.27 -7.08 -2.62
N GLU A 263 17.88 -6.45 -1.51
CA GLU A 263 17.67 -7.14 -0.23
C GLU A 263 16.45 -8.08 -0.25
N ARG A 264 15.50 -7.86 -1.17
CA ARG A 264 14.21 -8.57 -1.24
C ARG A 264 13.93 -9.12 -2.64
N PRO A 265 14.82 -9.99 -3.18
CA PRO A 265 14.75 -10.42 -4.58
C PRO A 265 13.46 -11.21 -4.91
N TRP A 266 12.82 -11.82 -3.92
CA TRP A 266 11.54 -12.53 -4.10
C TRP A 266 10.40 -11.64 -4.55
N LEU A 267 10.46 -10.32 -4.29
CA LEU A 267 9.44 -9.37 -4.73
C LEU A 267 9.34 -9.22 -6.25
N LEU A 268 10.41 -9.56 -6.98
CA LEU A 268 10.53 -9.42 -8.42
C LEU A 268 10.73 -10.77 -9.13
N ALA A 269 10.56 -11.89 -8.44
CA ALA A 269 10.76 -13.21 -9.00
C ALA A 269 9.68 -13.57 -10.04
N GLN A 270 10.08 -13.71 -11.30
CA GLN A 270 9.29 -14.29 -12.39
C GLN A 270 9.78 -15.73 -12.62
N GLN A 271 9.42 -16.66 -11.73
CA GLN A 271 9.57 -18.10 -12.03
C GLN A 271 8.55 -18.55 -13.07
#